data_AF-A0AAW2Z552-F1
#
_entry.id   AF-A0AAW2Z552-F1
#
_cell.length_a   1.000
_cell.length_b   1.000
_cell.length_c   1.000
_cell.angle_alpha   90.00
_cell.angle_beta   90.00
_cell.angle_gamma   90.00
#
_symmetry.space_group_name_H-M   'P 1'
#
loop_
_entity.id
_entity.type
_entity.pdbx_description
1 polymer ?
#
loop_
_entity_poly.entity_id
_entity_poly.type
_entity_poly.pdbx_seq_one_letter_code
_entity_poly.pdbx_strand_id
1 'polypeptide(L)'
;PTQTSPVQVDKVILQDNSSPLLAPTETETHTEPTPTVGFQFPLTKDNMLLKGCSLRNTQWIYGITIYTGHDTKLMKNMKPRKTKDGYIESRLNYFLGALIVLHQGLCVLFTVLSSVTQYQSISSTWYLNPATNNTVDFKWVVLSYLTNFILLNLLIP
;
A
#
# COMPACT_ATOMS: atom_id res chain seq x y z
N PRO A 1 5.09 -47.32 21.55
CA PRO A 1 4.05 -48.09 20.84
C PRO A 1 3.47 -47.29 19.65
N THR A 2 3.37 -47.74 18.39
CA THR A 2 3.74 -49.00 17.70
C THR A 2 3.62 -48.67 16.19
N GLN A 3 4.47 -49.08 15.23
CA GLN A 3 5.53 -50.10 15.18
C GLN A 3 6.72 -49.61 14.30
N THR A 4 7.68 -50.50 14.01
CA THR A 4 8.70 -50.38 12.94
C THR A 4 8.53 -51.50 11.91
N SER A 5 9.26 -51.40 10.78
CA SER A 5 9.48 -52.42 9.72
C SER A 5 8.51 -52.36 8.49
N PRO A 6 8.86 -52.95 7.33
CA PRO A 6 9.63 -52.21 6.32
C PRO A 6 9.13 -52.42 4.86
N VAL A 7 9.90 -51.87 3.90
CA VAL A 7 9.89 -52.21 2.45
C VAL A 7 8.64 -51.83 1.63
N GLN A 8 8.85 -50.97 0.63
CA GLN A 8 8.48 -51.17 -0.79
C GLN A 8 8.84 -49.88 -1.55
N VAL A 9 10.14 -49.71 -1.84
CA VAL A 9 10.58 -48.78 -2.88
C VAL A 9 10.38 -49.52 -4.20
N ASP A 10 9.24 -49.30 -4.86
CA ASP A 10 9.01 -49.90 -6.17
C ASP A 10 8.11 -49.04 -7.07
N LYS A 11 8.52 -48.95 -8.34
CA LYS A 11 7.77 -48.50 -9.53
C LYS A 11 6.87 -47.24 -9.44
N VAL A 12 7.46 -46.13 -9.87
CA VAL A 12 6.90 -45.39 -11.03
C VAL A 12 7.96 -45.38 -12.15
N ILE A 13 8.20 -46.57 -12.70
CA ILE A 13 8.87 -46.78 -13.99
C ILE A 13 7.96 -47.70 -14.80
N LEU A 14 7.29 -47.11 -15.79
CA LEU A 14 6.63 -47.71 -16.95
C LEU A 14 6.94 -46.69 -18.07
N GLN A 15 7.54 -46.99 -19.22
CA GLN A 15 7.53 -48.14 -20.14
C GLN A 15 8.85 -48.05 -20.98
N ASP A 16 9.32 -49.02 -21.78
CA ASP A 16 8.84 -50.35 -22.18
C ASP A 16 10.06 -51.28 -22.54
N ASN A 17 9.75 -52.51 -22.91
CA ASN A 17 10.54 -53.70 -23.19
C ASN A 17 11.40 -53.70 -24.50
N SER A 18 12.26 -54.73 -24.60
CA SER A 18 12.86 -55.38 -25.81
C SER A 18 14.24 -54.92 -26.35
N SER A 19 15.23 -55.76 -26.06
CA SER A 19 16.57 -55.92 -26.70
C SER A 19 16.49 -56.79 -27.99
N PRO A 20 17.58 -57.22 -28.69
CA PRO A 20 19.04 -56.96 -28.52
C PRO A 20 19.87 -56.83 -29.86
N LEU A 21 21.22 -56.86 -29.74
CA LEU A 21 22.25 -57.31 -30.73
C LEU A 21 22.58 -56.50 -32.01
N LEU A 22 23.75 -55.83 -32.03
CA LEU A 22 24.95 -56.25 -32.80
C LEU A 22 26.21 -55.44 -32.39
N ALA A 23 27.41 -55.98 -32.64
CA ALA A 23 28.73 -55.35 -32.49
C ALA A 23 29.61 -55.75 -33.70
N PRO A 24 30.90 -55.39 -33.85
CA PRO A 24 31.73 -54.37 -33.18
C PRO A 24 32.45 -53.42 -34.18
N THR A 25 33.19 -52.39 -33.73
CA THR A 25 34.41 -51.86 -34.40
C THR A 25 35.32 -51.15 -33.38
N GLU A 26 36.61 -51.30 -33.59
CA GLU A 26 37.78 -51.03 -32.75
C GLU A 26 38.04 -49.56 -32.33
N THR A 27 38.64 -49.42 -31.12
CA THR A 27 39.87 -48.65 -30.79
C THR A 27 39.86 -47.12 -31.09
N GLU A 28 40.07 -46.22 -30.13
CA GLU A 28 41.32 -46.03 -29.37
C GLU A 28 41.14 -45.62 -27.88
N THR A 29 42.13 -45.98 -27.06
CA THR A 29 42.30 -45.53 -25.66
C THR A 29 42.80 -44.09 -25.56
N HIS A 30 42.09 -43.24 -24.81
CA HIS A 30 42.68 -42.08 -24.16
C HIS A 30 42.12 -41.92 -22.74
N THR A 31 43.01 -41.60 -21.79
CA THR A 31 42.87 -41.66 -20.33
C THR A 31 41.56 -41.09 -19.74
N GLU A 32 40.92 -41.86 -18.84
CA GLU A 32 39.83 -41.38 -17.97
C GLU A 32 40.25 -40.12 -17.18
N PRO A 33 39.33 -39.16 -17.04
CA PRO A 33 38.55 -39.10 -15.81
C PRO A 33 37.16 -39.68 -16.05
N THR A 34 36.68 -40.50 -15.12
CA THR A 34 35.38 -41.17 -15.19
C THR A 34 34.30 -40.18 -15.62
N PRO A 35 33.68 -40.35 -16.80
CA PRO A 35 32.47 -39.63 -17.12
C PRO A 35 31.39 -40.22 -16.23
N THR A 36 31.21 -39.65 -15.03
CA THR A 36 29.90 -39.68 -14.39
C THR A 36 28.93 -39.14 -15.41
N VAL A 37 28.20 -40.04 -16.07
CA VAL A 37 27.12 -39.74 -17.01
C VAL A 37 26.02 -39.09 -16.19
N GLY A 38 26.21 -37.80 -15.92
CA GLY A 38 25.29 -36.99 -15.16
C GLY A 38 24.02 -36.89 -15.97
N PHE A 39 22.97 -37.58 -15.53
CA PHE A 39 21.66 -37.48 -16.16
C PHE A 39 21.16 -36.03 -16.06
N GLN A 40 21.36 -35.26 -17.13
CA GLN A 40 20.91 -33.88 -17.23
C GLN A 40 19.43 -33.87 -17.59
N PHE A 41 18.59 -33.47 -16.65
CA PHE A 41 17.16 -33.28 -16.88
C PHE A 41 16.84 -31.80 -17.09
N PRO A 42 16.15 -31.40 -18.18
CA PRO A 42 15.79 -30.00 -18.40
C PRO A 42 14.72 -29.55 -17.41
N LEU A 43 14.93 -28.38 -16.79
CA LEU A 43 13.94 -27.77 -15.90
C LEU A 43 12.85 -27.05 -16.70
N THR A 44 11.84 -27.80 -17.13
CA THR A 44 10.66 -27.26 -17.81
C THR A 44 9.67 -26.65 -16.81
N LYS A 45 8.82 -25.72 -17.26
CA LYS A 45 7.73 -25.09 -16.48
C LYS A 45 6.85 -26.08 -15.70
N ASP A 46 6.65 -27.28 -16.21
CA ASP A 46 5.77 -28.30 -15.64
C ASP A 46 6.40 -28.96 -14.39
N ASN A 47 7.72 -28.83 -14.23
CA ASN A 47 8.49 -29.23 -13.05
C ASN A 47 8.65 -28.07 -12.04
N MET A 48 7.99 -26.92 -12.25
CA MET A 48 8.13 -25.73 -11.41
C MET A 48 6.81 -25.35 -10.71
N LEU A 49 6.81 -25.41 -9.38
CA LEU A 49 5.71 -24.92 -8.56
C LEU A 49 5.85 -23.42 -8.29
N LEU A 50 4.74 -22.68 -8.42
CA LEU A 50 4.69 -21.24 -8.16
C LEU A 50 4.25 -20.96 -6.71
N LYS A 51 4.80 -19.89 -6.12
CA LYS A 51 4.31 -19.33 -4.86
C LYS A 51 2.81 -19.02 -4.99
N GLY A 52 1.98 -19.65 -4.17
CA GLY A 52 0.51 -19.52 -4.20
C GLY A 52 -0.25 -20.69 -4.87
N CYS A 53 0.44 -21.65 -5.49
CA CYS A 53 -0.21 -22.90 -5.92
C CYS A 53 -0.58 -23.78 -4.72
N SER A 54 -1.79 -24.33 -4.73
CA SER A 54 -2.26 -25.32 -3.75
C SER A 54 -2.14 -26.72 -4.36
N LEU A 55 -1.36 -27.60 -3.70
CA LEU A 55 -1.23 -29.00 -4.09
C LEU A 55 -2.56 -29.73 -3.83
N ARG A 56 -2.97 -30.59 -4.78
CA ARG A 56 -4.18 -31.41 -4.68
C ARG A 56 -3.84 -32.84 -5.09
N ASN A 57 -4.55 -33.82 -4.54
CA ASN A 57 -4.40 -35.23 -4.89
C ASN A 57 -2.99 -35.82 -4.61
N THR A 58 -2.28 -35.28 -3.61
CA THR A 58 -0.97 -35.78 -3.13
C THR A 58 -0.82 -35.43 -1.64
N GLN A 59 -0.24 -36.32 -0.84
CA GLN A 59 -0.16 -36.14 0.63
C GLN A 59 1.01 -35.23 1.05
N TRP A 60 2.16 -35.36 0.39
CA TRP A 60 3.35 -34.53 0.60
C TRP A 60 4.24 -34.57 -0.64
N ILE A 61 5.16 -33.61 -0.76
CA ILE A 61 6.22 -33.57 -1.78
C ILE A 61 7.53 -33.08 -1.16
N TYR A 62 8.66 -33.49 -1.72
CA TYR A 62 9.95 -32.86 -1.47
C TYR A 62 10.35 -32.04 -2.70
N GLY A 63 11.00 -30.89 -2.47
CA GLY A 63 11.42 -30.00 -3.55
C GLY A 63 12.38 -28.92 -3.05
N ILE A 64 13.15 -28.34 -3.97
CA ILE A 64 14.12 -27.28 -3.70
C ILE A 64 13.53 -25.93 -4.10
N THR A 65 13.72 -24.91 -3.26
CA THR A 65 13.28 -23.54 -3.57
C THR A 65 14.31 -22.84 -4.44
N ILE A 66 13.97 -22.63 -5.71
CA ILE A 66 14.85 -21.96 -6.70
C ILE A 66 14.70 -20.42 -6.65
N TYR A 67 13.49 -19.93 -6.34
CA TYR A 67 13.20 -18.49 -6.29
C TYR A 67 12.55 -18.12 -4.94
N THR A 68 13.13 -17.15 -4.25
CA THR A 68 12.67 -16.65 -2.95
C THR A 68 12.18 -15.20 -3.06
N GLY A 69 11.29 -14.79 -2.14
CA GLY A 69 10.87 -13.38 -2.01
C GLY A 69 10.45 -12.71 -3.32
N HIS A 70 10.99 -11.50 -3.54
CA HIS A 70 10.68 -10.64 -4.68
C HIS A 70 11.06 -11.27 -6.04
N ASP A 71 11.94 -12.28 -6.06
CA ASP A 71 12.33 -12.96 -7.29
C ASP A 71 11.30 -13.96 -7.81
N THR A 72 10.31 -14.32 -6.98
CA THR A 72 9.20 -15.18 -7.41
C THR A 72 8.37 -14.53 -8.52
N LYS A 73 7.98 -15.34 -9.53
CA LYS A 73 7.11 -14.90 -10.64
C LYS A 73 5.81 -14.24 -10.16
N LEU A 74 5.28 -14.65 -8.99
CA LEU A 74 4.14 -13.98 -8.35
C LEU A 74 4.46 -12.54 -7.98
N MET A 75 5.57 -12.27 -7.29
CA MET A 75 5.92 -10.92 -6.85
C MET A 75 6.33 -10.02 -8.03
N LYS A 76 6.94 -10.58 -9.09
CA LYS A 76 7.19 -9.84 -10.35
C LYS A 76 5.93 -9.51 -11.15
N ASN A 77 4.84 -10.28 -10.99
CA ASN A 77 3.54 -10.00 -11.60
C ASN A 77 2.65 -9.10 -10.72
N MET A 78 2.97 -8.91 -9.44
CA MET A 78 2.24 -7.98 -8.58
C MET A 78 2.64 -6.54 -8.92
N LYS A 79 1.66 -5.77 -9.40
CA LYS A 79 1.81 -4.33 -9.57
C LYS A 79 2.06 -3.71 -8.18
N PRO A 80 3.06 -2.81 -8.01
CA PRO A 80 3.34 -2.19 -6.71
C PRO A 80 2.08 -1.52 -6.17
N ARG A 81 1.84 -1.69 -4.85
CA ARG A 81 0.63 -1.21 -4.17
C ARG A 81 0.55 0.31 -4.26
N LYS A 82 -0.18 0.81 -5.25
CA LYS A 82 -0.62 2.20 -5.26
C LYS A 82 -1.63 2.39 -4.13
N THR A 83 -1.45 3.44 -3.33
CA THR A 83 -2.54 3.91 -2.46
C THR A 83 -3.70 4.29 -3.36
N LYS A 84 -4.90 3.80 -3.01
CA LYS A 84 -6.12 4.16 -3.71
C LYS A 84 -6.64 5.43 -3.06
N ASP A 85 -6.03 6.56 -3.40
CA ASP A 85 -6.53 7.87 -3.00
C ASP A 85 -7.99 7.97 -3.47
N GLY A 86 -8.87 8.30 -2.54
CA GLY A 86 -10.30 8.35 -2.77
C GLY A 86 -10.65 9.58 -3.61
N TYR A 87 -11.53 9.39 -4.60
CA TYR A 87 -12.22 10.53 -5.23
C TYR A 87 -12.89 11.44 -4.19
N ILE A 88 -13.38 10.84 -3.09
CA ILE A 88 -13.94 11.55 -1.93
C ILE A 88 -12.86 12.35 -1.18
N GLU A 89 -11.65 11.83 -0.99
CA GLU A 89 -10.55 12.52 -0.29
C GLU A 89 -10.11 13.77 -1.06
N SER A 90 -9.96 13.66 -2.39
CA SER A 90 -9.70 14.81 -3.27
C SER A 90 -10.80 15.87 -3.19
N ARG A 91 -12.07 15.43 -3.07
CA ARG A 91 -13.23 16.33 -2.98
C ARG A 91 -13.35 16.99 -1.61
N LEU A 92 -12.99 16.30 -0.53
CA LEU A 92 -12.93 16.86 0.83
C LEU A 92 -11.90 17.97 0.92
N ASN A 93 -10.71 17.80 0.34
CA ASN A 93 -9.67 18.83 0.30
C ASN A 93 -10.17 20.13 -0.37
N TYR A 94 -10.95 20.02 -1.45
CA TYR A 94 -11.58 21.17 -2.10
C TYR A 94 -12.60 21.88 -1.20
N PHE A 95 -13.47 21.12 -0.52
CA PHE A 95 -14.45 21.69 0.41
C PHE A 95 -13.79 22.36 1.63
N LEU A 96 -12.71 21.78 2.16
CA LEU A 96 -11.94 22.35 3.26
C LEU A 96 -11.37 23.73 2.88
N GLY A 97 -10.77 23.86 1.69
CA GLY A 97 -10.30 25.14 1.17
C GLY A 97 -11.43 26.17 0.98
N ALA A 98 -12.58 25.74 0.45
CA ALA A 98 -13.74 26.62 0.26
C ALA A 98 -14.32 27.13 1.60
N LEU A 99 -14.39 26.29 2.63
CA LEU A 99 -14.85 26.65 3.97
C LEU A 99 -13.93 27.66 4.65
N ILE A 100 -12.61 27.52 4.50
CA ILE A 100 -11.64 28.49 5.05
C ILE A 100 -11.84 29.88 4.42
N VAL A 101 -11.99 29.96 3.09
CA VAL A 101 -12.22 31.24 2.39
C VAL A 101 -13.56 31.87 2.80
N LEU A 102 -14.63 31.07 2.88
CA LEU A 102 -15.95 31.53 3.35
C LEU A 102 -15.89 32.08 4.78
N HIS A 103 -15.24 31.35 5.70
CA HIS A 103 -15.11 31.73 7.10
C HIS A 103 -14.31 33.03 7.27
N GLN A 104 -13.23 33.22 6.51
CA GLN A 104 -12.49 34.50 6.51
C GLN A 104 -13.36 35.66 6.01
N GLY A 105 -14.16 35.46 4.97
CA GLY A 105 -15.15 36.45 4.50
C GLY A 105 -16.17 36.82 5.58
N LEU A 106 -16.71 35.83 6.30
CA LEU A 106 -17.65 36.06 7.41
C LEU A 106 -17.01 36.83 8.57
N CYS A 107 -15.78 36.48 8.98
CA CYS A 107 -15.08 37.17 10.06
C CYS A 107 -14.83 38.65 9.74
N VAL A 108 -14.46 38.97 8.50
CA VAL A 108 -14.30 40.35 8.03
C VAL A 108 -15.65 41.08 8.02
N LEU A 109 -16.71 40.46 7.48
CA LEU A 109 -18.05 41.04 7.44
C LEU A 109 -18.58 41.40 8.84
N PHE A 110 -18.49 40.48 9.80
CA PHE A 110 -18.91 40.76 11.18
C PHE A 110 -18.06 41.82 11.87
N THR A 111 -16.76 41.90 11.56
CA THR A 111 -15.88 42.95 12.10
C THR A 111 -16.28 44.34 11.57
N VAL A 112 -16.63 44.45 10.29
CA VAL A 112 -17.16 45.70 9.70
C VAL A 112 -18.52 46.06 10.31
N LEU A 113 -19.45 45.11 10.42
CA LEU A 113 -20.75 45.33 11.04
C LEU A 113 -20.62 45.81 12.49
N SER A 114 -19.76 45.17 13.29
CA SER A 114 -19.47 45.58 14.66
C SER A 114 -18.91 47.01 14.73
N SER A 115 -18.04 47.41 13.80
CA SER A 115 -17.51 48.77 13.75
C SER A 115 -18.59 49.81 13.43
N VAL A 116 -19.55 49.50 12.55
CA VAL A 116 -20.65 50.39 12.20
C VAL A 116 -21.66 50.50 13.34
N THR A 117 -22.03 49.38 13.99
CA THR A 117 -22.93 49.41 15.14
C THR A 117 -22.31 50.13 16.34
N GLN A 118 -20.99 50.01 16.56
CA GLN A 118 -20.27 50.76 17.58
C GLN A 118 -20.33 52.27 17.31
N TYR A 119 -20.05 52.72 16.08
CA TYR A 119 -20.13 54.14 15.72
C TYR A 119 -21.53 54.74 15.97
N GLN A 120 -22.59 53.99 15.67
CA GLN A 120 -23.97 54.42 15.94
C GLN A 120 -24.30 54.40 17.44
N SER A 121 -23.93 53.33 18.15
CA SER A 121 -24.39 53.07 19.53
C SER A 121 -23.69 53.93 20.59
N ILE A 122 -22.53 54.51 20.30
CA ILE A 122 -21.86 55.50 21.16
C ILE A 122 -22.80 56.68 21.49
N SER A 123 -23.70 57.05 20.56
CA SER A 123 -24.68 58.12 20.78
C SER A 123 -25.83 57.77 21.72
N SER A 124 -26.11 56.48 21.94
CA SER A 124 -27.32 56.00 22.64
C SER A 124 -27.05 55.28 23.95
N THR A 125 -25.80 54.99 24.30
CA THR A 125 -25.44 54.14 25.45
C THR A 125 -24.63 54.88 26.53
N TRP A 126 -25.29 55.81 27.24
CA TRP A 126 -24.68 56.61 28.32
C TRP A 126 -24.11 55.79 29.50
N TYR A 127 -24.54 54.54 29.68
CA TYR A 127 -24.17 53.65 30.78
C TYR A 127 -23.00 52.71 30.44
N LEU A 128 -22.70 52.52 29.15
CA LEU A 128 -21.50 51.81 28.70
C LEU A 128 -20.36 52.81 28.72
N ASN A 129 -19.34 52.56 29.56
CA ASN A 129 -18.20 53.45 29.69
C ASN A 129 -17.56 53.72 28.30
N PRO A 130 -17.59 54.96 27.77
CA PRO A 130 -16.99 55.31 26.50
C PRO A 130 -15.47 55.45 26.66
N ALA A 131 -14.82 54.39 27.13
CA ALA A 131 -13.38 54.28 27.34
C ALA A 131 -12.60 54.12 26.02
N THR A 132 -13.29 54.19 24.88
CA THR A 132 -12.69 54.21 23.55
C THR A 132 -12.66 55.64 23.03
N ASN A 133 -11.45 56.13 22.81
CA ASN A 133 -11.19 57.29 21.96
C ASN A 133 -12.03 57.17 20.67
N ASN A 134 -12.52 58.27 20.10
CA ASN A 134 -13.29 58.24 18.83
C ASN A 134 -12.44 57.82 17.60
N THR A 135 -11.21 57.34 17.81
CA THR A 135 -10.30 56.79 16.82
C THR A 135 -10.43 55.27 16.76
N VAL A 136 -10.45 54.72 15.55
CA VAL A 136 -10.41 53.26 15.33
C VAL A 136 -9.01 52.71 15.63
N ASP A 137 -8.75 52.45 16.91
CA ASP A 137 -7.48 51.87 17.35
C ASP A 137 -7.27 50.48 16.73
N PHE A 138 -6.09 50.26 16.12
CA PHE A 138 -5.72 48.98 15.51
C PHE A 138 -5.90 47.78 16.48
N LYS A 139 -5.65 48.00 17.78
CA LYS A 139 -5.89 47.01 18.84
C LYS A 139 -7.34 46.54 18.90
N TRP A 140 -8.32 47.45 18.80
CA TRP A 140 -9.74 47.11 18.83
C TRP A 140 -10.15 46.33 17.59
N VAL A 141 -9.67 46.72 16.41
CA VAL A 141 -9.96 46.00 15.15
C VAL A 141 -9.43 44.56 15.22
N VAL A 142 -8.19 44.36 15.68
CA VAL A 142 -7.58 43.04 15.84
C VAL A 142 -8.31 42.19 16.89
N LEU A 143 -8.70 42.78 18.03
CA LEU A 143 -9.40 42.07 19.10
C LEU A 143 -10.82 41.63 18.67
N SER A 144 -11.56 42.51 17.98
CA SER A 144 -12.87 42.19 17.42
C SER A 144 -12.78 41.09 16.35
N TYR A 145 -11.78 41.15 15.46
CA TYR A 145 -11.54 40.10 14.47
C TYR A 145 -11.21 38.75 15.13
N LEU A 146 -10.30 38.71 16.11
CA LEU A 146 -9.95 37.49 16.86
C LEU A 146 -11.15 36.92 17.62
N THR A 147 -12.01 37.77 18.19
CA THR A 147 -13.23 37.36 18.89
C THR A 147 -14.24 36.76 17.93
N ASN A 148 -14.47 37.37 16.76
CA ASN A 148 -15.33 36.82 15.73
C ASN A 148 -14.76 35.50 15.16
N PHE A 149 -13.44 35.40 14.98
CA PHE A 149 -12.76 34.19 14.52
C PHE A 149 -12.94 33.03 15.50
N ILE A 150 -12.72 33.25 16.81
CA ILE A 150 -12.88 32.18 17.82
C ILE A 150 -14.34 31.74 17.95
N LEU A 151 -15.30 32.67 17.84
CA LEU A 151 -16.73 32.42 17.91
C LEU A 151 -17.24 31.63 16.69
N LEU A 152 -16.71 31.91 15.50
CA LEU A 152 -17.07 31.23 14.26
C LEU A 152 -16.22 29.98 13.97
N ASN A 153 -15.18 29.71 14.76
CA ASN A 153 -14.35 28.51 14.60
C ASN A 153 -15.20 27.23 14.77
N LEU A 154 -16.19 27.27 15.67
CA LEU A 154 -17.14 26.20 15.92
C LEU A 154 -18.10 25.89 14.73
N LEU A 155 -18.10 26.71 13.68
CA LEU A 155 -18.93 26.52 12.47
C LEU A 155 -18.33 25.47 11.52
N ILE A 156 -17.04 25.15 11.66
CA ILE A 156 -16.33 24.15 10.87
C ILE A 156 -15.97 22.98 11.80
N PRO A 157 -16.68 21.84 11.73
CA PRO A 157 -16.33 20.62 12.48
C PRO A 157 -15.14 19.87 11.87
#